data_AF-A0A950Q4C9-F1
#
_entry.id   AF-A0A950Q4C9-F1
#
_cell.length_a   1.000
_cell.length_b   1.000
_cell.length_c   1.000
_cell.angle_alpha   90.00
_cell.angle_beta   90.00
_cell.angle_gamma   90.00
#
_symmetry.space_group_name_H-M   'P 1'
#
loop_
_entity.id
_entity.type
_entity.pdbx_description
1 polymer ?
#
loop_
_entity_poly.entity_id
_entity_poly.type
_entity_poly.pdbx_seq_one_letter_code
_entity_poly.pdbx_strand_id
1 'polypeptide(L)'
;MSEGSERRGRLLLERERDVRVTCPNDGWTFAPRYTDGRCPIDGWKAPVDVAPPRFAQIDWFWPTLIAMAVVSILMGVLVVLAYVRA
;
A
#
# COMPACT_ATOMS: atom_id res chain seq x y z
N MET A 1 -0.51 -22.21 25.99
CA MET A 1 -1.50 -22.80 25.06
C MET A 1 -2.39 -21.73 24.40
N SER A 2 -1.84 -20.52 24.14
CA SER A 2 -2.63 -19.35 23.69
C SER A 2 -2.23 -18.81 22.30
N GLU A 3 -1.08 -19.22 21.75
CA GLU A 3 -0.57 -18.72 20.45
C GLU A 3 -1.36 -19.21 19.22
N GLY A 4 -2.10 -20.32 19.34
CA GLY A 4 -2.89 -20.87 18.24
C GLY A 4 -4.19 -20.11 17.95
N SER A 5 -4.73 -19.40 18.95
CA SER A 5 -5.96 -18.61 18.83
C SER A 5 -5.72 -17.31 18.04
N GLU A 6 -4.60 -16.64 18.31
CA GLU A 6 -4.22 -15.39 17.62
C GLU A 6 -3.87 -15.60 16.15
N ARG A 7 -3.20 -16.71 15.79
CA ARG A 7 -2.89 -17.01 14.37
C ARG A 7 -4.17 -17.28 13.55
N ARG A 8 -5.17 -17.94 14.14
CA ARG A 8 -6.46 -18.19 13.48
C ARG A 8 -7.25 -16.90 13.29
N GLY A 9 -7.26 -16.01 14.27
CA GLY A 9 -7.90 -14.69 14.16
C GLY A 9 -7.30 -13.83 13.05
N ARG A 10 -5.96 -13.87 12.90
CA ARG A 10 -5.25 -13.11 11.85
C ARG A 10 -5.56 -13.61 10.44
N LEU A 11 -5.64 -14.94 10.25
CA LEU A 11 -6.00 -15.56 8.96
C LEU A 11 -7.44 -15.29 8.53
N LEU A 12 -8.40 -15.26 9.47
CA LEU A 12 -9.80 -14.92 9.17
C LEU A 12 -9.94 -13.44 8.76
N LEU A 13 -9.26 -12.53 9.47
CA LEU A 13 -9.21 -11.10 9.12
C LEU A 13 -8.48 -10.81 7.80
N GLU A 14 -7.55 -11.69 7.37
CA GLU A 14 -6.90 -11.58 6.06
C GLU A 14 -7.83 -12.07 4.94
N ARG A 15 -8.57 -13.17 5.18
CA ARG A 15 -9.46 -13.78 4.20
C ARG A 15 -10.70 -12.93 3.90
N GLU A 16 -11.21 -12.22 4.90
CA GLU A 16 -12.34 -11.30 4.74
C GLU A 16 -11.97 -10.03 3.94
N ARG A 17 -10.67 -9.75 3.76
CA ARG A 17 -10.17 -8.61 2.96
C ARG A 17 -9.97 -8.92 1.47
N ASP A 18 -10.04 -10.18 1.06
CA ASP A 18 -9.76 -10.61 -0.32
C ASP A 18 -11.06 -10.84 -1.12
N VAL A 19 -12.05 -9.95 -0.95
CA VAL A 19 -13.25 -9.93 -1.81
C VAL A 19 -12.78 -9.56 -3.22
N ARG A 20 -12.79 -10.55 -4.11
CA ARG A 20 -12.52 -10.38 -5.54
C ARG A 20 -13.81 -10.46 -6.32
N VAL A 21 -13.96 -9.57 -7.30
CA VAL A 21 -15.11 -9.52 -8.19
C VAL A 21 -14.61 -9.67 -9.62
N THR A 22 -15.30 -10.50 -10.38
CA THR A 22 -15.06 -10.65 -11.81
C THR A 22 -16.02 -9.73 -12.56
N CYS A 23 -15.46 -8.86 -13.41
CA CYS A 23 -16.25 -8.00 -14.27
C CYS A 23 -16.95 -8.84 -15.36
N PRO A 24 -18.26 -8.64 -15.61
CA PRO A 24 -19.02 -9.40 -16.60
C PRO A 24 -18.72 -9.00 -18.06
N ASN A 25 -18.09 -7.85 -18.28
CA ASN A 25 -17.87 -7.30 -19.61
C ASN A 25 -16.56 -7.79 -20.26
N ASP A 26 -15.49 -7.89 -19.47
CA ASP A 26 -14.15 -8.28 -19.91
C ASP A 26 -13.63 -9.57 -19.24
N GLY A 27 -14.33 -10.09 -18.23
CA GLY A 27 -13.91 -11.25 -17.44
C GLY A 27 -12.74 -10.97 -16.48
N TRP A 28 -12.36 -9.70 -16.29
CA TRP A 28 -11.24 -9.35 -15.44
C TRP A 28 -11.59 -9.50 -13.96
N THR A 29 -10.78 -10.24 -13.21
CA THR A 29 -10.97 -10.41 -11.76
C THR A 29 -10.12 -9.40 -11.00
N PHE A 30 -10.77 -8.51 -10.25
CA PHE A 30 -10.11 -7.46 -9.49
C PHE A 30 -10.61 -7.40 -8.05
N ALA A 31 -9.81 -6.76 -7.19
CA ALA A 31 -10.18 -6.46 -5.80
C ALA A 31 -10.79 -5.05 -5.74
N PRO A 32 -12.11 -4.91 -5.48
CA PRO A 32 -12.82 -3.63 -5.47
C PRO A 32 -12.25 -2.61 -4.47
N ARG A 33 -11.58 -3.09 -3.41
CA ARG A 33 -10.96 -2.29 -2.34
C ARG A 33 -9.89 -1.32 -2.85
N TYR A 34 -9.15 -1.70 -3.88
CA TYR A 34 -8.03 -0.93 -4.42
C TYR A 34 -8.41 -0.08 -5.65
N THR A 35 -9.65 -0.23 -6.12
CA THR A 35 -10.13 0.31 -7.40
C THR A 35 -11.43 1.11 -7.24
N ASP A 36 -11.75 1.51 -6.00
CA ASP A 36 -12.96 2.28 -5.66
C ASP A 36 -14.26 1.62 -6.18
N GLY A 37 -14.30 0.29 -6.14
CA GLY A 37 -15.44 -0.48 -6.63
C GLY A 37 -15.59 -0.54 -8.15
N ARG A 38 -14.61 -0.08 -8.94
CA ARG A 38 -14.68 -0.05 -10.40
C ARG A 38 -13.66 -0.96 -11.05
N CYS A 39 -14.03 -1.54 -12.19
CA CYS A 39 -13.07 -2.26 -13.02
C CYS A 39 -12.05 -1.29 -13.62
N PRO A 40 -10.74 -1.58 -13.56
CA PRO A 40 -9.69 -0.70 -14.07
C PRO A 40 -9.60 -0.65 -15.61
N ILE A 41 -10.25 -1.59 -16.31
CA ILE A 41 -10.18 -1.67 -17.77
C ILE A 41 -11.32 -0.88 -18.42
N ASP A 42 -12.56 -1.15 -18.00
CA ASP A 42 -13.77 -0.60 -18.64
C ASP A 42 -14.58 0.32 -17.72
N GLY A 43 -14.22 0.44 -16.44
CA GLY A 43 -14.89 1.31 -15.47
C GLY A 43 -16.21 0.76 -14.92
N TRP A 44 -16.56 -0.50 -15.21
CA TRP A 44 -17.77 -1.12 -14.68
C TRP A 44 -17.78 -1.10 -13.14
N LYS A 45 -18.90 -0.68 -12.54
CA LYS A 45 -19.04 -0.59 -11.08
C LYS A 45 -19.55 -1.91 -10.51
N ALA A 46 -18.75 -2.53 -9.67
CA ALA A 46 -19.16 -3.73 -8.95
C ALA A 46 -20.28 -3.40 -7.95
N PRO A 47 -21.31 -4.26 -7.82
CA PRO A 47 -22.43 -4.06 -6.89
C PRO A 47 -22.04 -4.42 -5.45
N VAL A 48 -20.87 -3.95 -5.02
CA VAL A 48 -20.33 -4.16 -3.67
C VAL A 48 -19.92 -2.81 -3.10
N ASP A 49 -20.43 -2.51 -1.91
CA ASP A 49 -20.03 -1.32 -1.16
C ASP A 49 -18.66 -1.56 -0.54
N VAL A 50 -17.62 -1.23 -1.31
CA VAL A 50 -16.26 -1.12 -0.80
C VAL A 50 -16.03 0.30 -0.32
N ALA A 51 -16.01 0.48 1.00
CA ALA A 51 -15.46 1.70 1.57
C ALA A 51 -13.95 1.74 1.25
N PRO A 52 -13.44 2.79 0.58
CA PRO A 52 -12.02 2.93 0.38
C PRO A 52 -11.34 2.94 1.75
N PRO A 53 -10.24 2.18 1.94
CA PRO A 53 -9.53 2.21 3.21
C PRO A 53 -8.98 3.61 3.45
N ARG A 54 -9.62 4.37 4.36
CA ARG A 54 -9.24 5.76 4.75
C ARG A 54 -7.77 5.92 5.14
N PHE A 55 -7.08 4.82 5.45
CA PHE A 55 -5.69 4.80 5.92
C PHE A 55 -4.68 4.20 4.93
N ALA A 56 -5.08 3.77 3.72
CA ALA A 56 -4.15 3.16 2.76
C ALA A 56 -3.38 4.17 1.87
N GLN A 57 -3.73 5.46 1.95
CA GLN A 57 -3.04 6.56 1.27
C GLN A 57 -2.25 7.43 2.25
N ILE A 58 -1.81 6.88 3.39
CA ILE A 58 -0.75 7.57 4.12
C ILE A 58 0.50 7.40 3.27
N ASP A 59 0.77 8.42 2.46
CA ASP A 59 1.88 8.50 1.51
C ASP A 59 3.21 8.54 2.26
N TRP A 60 3.59 7.42 2.90
CA TRP A 60 4.91 7.22 3.50
C TRP A 60 6.05 7.46 2.50
N PHE A 61 5.73 7.44 1.21
CA PHE A 61 6.60 7.89 0.13
C PHE A 61 7.26 9.25 0.42
N TRP A 62 6.49 10.28 0.79
CA TRP A 62 7.01 11.63 1.02
C TRP A 62 7.99 11.73 2.20
N PRO A 63 7.64 11.28 3.42
CA PRO A 63 8.58 11.30 4.53
C PRO A 63 9.80 10.41 4.29
N THR A 64 9.64 9.26 3.63
CA THR A 64 10.79 8.39 3.26
C THR A 64 11.70 9.08 2.24
N LEU A 65 11.16 9.75 1.23
CA LEU A 65 11.93 10.52 0.25
C LEU A 65 12.71 11.64 0.94
N ILE A 66 12.05 12.43 1.80
CA ILE A 66 12.69 13.52 2.55
C ILE A 66 13.83 12.97 3.42
N ALA A 67 13.61 11.86 4.13
CA ALA A 67 14.64 11.24 4.96
C ALA A 67 15.88 10.84 4.13
N MET A 68 15.68 10.21 2.97
CA MET A 68 16.78 9.81 2.07
C MET A 68 17.52 11.02 1.51
N ALA A 69 16.81 12.08 1.13
CA ALA A 69 17.42 13.32 0.64
C ALA A 69 18.31 13.98 1.71
N VAL A 70 17.85 14.03 2.97
CA VAL A 70 18.65 14.59 4.09
C VAL A 70 19.92 13.78 4.33
N VAL A 71 19.83 12.45 4.33
CA VAL A 71 21.01 11.57 4.49
C VAL A 71 22.00 11.78 3.34
N SER A 72 21.52 11.89 2.10
CA SER A 72 22.35 12.15 0.93
C SER A 72 23.09 13.49 1.04
N ILE A 73 22.40 14.56 1.44
CA ILE A 73 23.01 15.88 1.65
C ILE A 73 24.06 15.82 2.77
N LEU A 74 23.75 15.17 3.89
CA LEU A 74 24.69 15.01 5.01
C LEU A 74 25.98 14.33 4.57
N MET A 75 25.88 13.22 3.82
CA MET A 75 27.06 12.53 3.31
C MET A 75 27.86 13.40 2.34
N GLY A 76 27.18 14.15 1.47
CA GLY A 76 27.84 15.12 0.58
C GLY A 76 28.61 16.19 1.34
N VAL A 77 28.01 16.79 2.38
CA VAL A 77 28.67 17.79 3.23
C VAL A 77 29.88 17.20 3.96
N LEU A 78 29.75 15.98 4.50
CA LEU A 78 30.86 15.29 5.16
C LEU A 78 32.04 15.06 4.22
N VAL A 79 31.79 14.65 2.97
CA VAL A 79 32.83 14.46 1.96
C VAL A 79 33.54 15.78 1.65
N VAL A 80 32.79 16.87 1.44
CA VAL A 80 33.39 18.20 1.18
C VAL A 80 34.23 18.66 2.36
N LEU A 81 33.73 18.52 3.58
CA LEU A 81 34.47 18.90 4.79
C LEU A 81 35.72 18.05 4.98
N ALA A 82 35.65 16.75 4.71
CA ALA A 82 36.81 15.86 4.76
C ALA A 82 37.85 16.24 3.70
N TYR A 83 37.42 16.55 2.48
CA TYR A 83 38.31 16.95 1.40
C TYR A 83 39.01 18.29 1.66
N VAL A 84 38.29 19.28 2.20
CA VAL A 84 38.85 20.62 2.47
C VAL A 84 39.75 20.62 3.71
N ARG A 85 39.55 19.70 4.65
CA ARG A 85 40.38 19.57 5.86
C ARG A 85 41.50 18.54 5.74
N ALA A 86 41.57 17.80 4.64
CA ALA A 86 42.68 16.90 4.31
C ALA A 86 43.78 17.67 3.57
#